data_AF-A0A537V9W8-F1
#
_entry.id   AF-A0A537V9W8-F1
#
_cell.length_a   1.000
_cell.length_b   1.000
_cell.length_c   1.000
_cell.angle_alpha   90.00
_cell.angle_beta   90.00
_cell.angle_gamma   90.00
#
_symmetry.space_group_name_H-M   'P 1'
#
loop_
_entity.id
_entity.type
_entity.pdbx_description
1 polymer ?
#
loop_
_entity_poly.entity_id
_entity_poly.type
_entity_poly.pdbx_seq_one_letter_code
_entity_poly.pdbx_strand_id
1 'polypeptide(L)'
;MSMQPLAAMGPPVALKEPRRPSRHGRLRAAEVRWGLAFIAPYVAVFLAFVVHPYAYVLWMAADPSLYADLIDDRLFLPTLVNTLLFVGLGVNLKMFLALLLSGFFLRPRRWIRILLAIYVLPWVFAAAQTCLSFHWMLIGEQGLVDGLLLQLFGIEGPIWFNGRWLGL
;
A
#
# COMPACT_ATOMS: atom_id res chain seq x y z
N MET A 1 -20.14 -30.10 88.65
CA MET A 1 -18.91 -29.28 88.58
C MET A 1 -18.42 -29.35 87.14
N SER A 2 -18.21 -28.31 86.36
CA SER A 2 -18.38 -26.86 86.47
C SER A 2 -18.01 -26.34 85.08
N MET A 3 -18.77 -25.37 84.57
CA MET A 3 -18.45 -24.63 83.35
C MET A 3 -17.04 -24.03 83.42
N GLN A 4 -16.30 -24.03 82.30
CA GLN A 4 -15.62 -22.81 81.81
C GLN A 4 -15.11 -23.01 80.37
N PRO A 5 -15.49 -22.10 79.44
CA PRO A 5 -14.95 -22.08 78.08
C PRO A 5 -13.62 -21.32 78.08
N LEU A 6 -12.59 -21.88 77.46
CA LEU A 6 -11.33 -21.16 77.22
C LEU A 6 -11.54 -20.23 76.02
N ALA A 7 -12.07 -19.04 76.31
CA ALA A 7 -12.05 -17.90 75.42
C ALA A 7 -10.60 -17.48 75.16
N ALA A 8 -10.07 -17.85 74.00
CA ALA A 8 -8.83 -17.30 73.47
C ALA A 8 -8.93 -17.11 71.95
N MET A 9 -9.99 -16.42 71.50
CA MET A 9 -9.95 -15.69 70.23
C MET A 9 -9.56 -14.25 70.57
N GLY A 10 -8.26 -13.95 70.46
CA GLY A 10 -7.79 -12.56 70.42
C GLY A 10 -8.55 -11.80 69.33
N PRO A 11 -8.75 -10.47 69.48
CA PRO A 11 -9.49 -9.70 68.50
C PRO A 11 -8.84 -9.87 67.12
N PRO A 12 -9.62 -9.98 66.02
CA PRO A 12 -9.03 -9.92 64.70
C PRO A 12 -8.28 -8.60 64.61
N VAL A 13 -6.96 -8.67 64.49
CA VAL A 13 -6.12 -7.52 64.20
C VAL A 13 -6.63 -7.00 62.86
N ALA A 14 -7.48 -5.98 62.90
CA ALA A 14 -7.93 -5.28 61.73
C ALA A 14 -6.70 -4.57 61.16
N LEU A 15 -6.00 -5.27 60.26
CA LEU A 15 -5.00 -4.67 59.40
C LEU A 15 -5.72 -3.59 58.62
N LYS A 16 -5.57 -2.35 59.09
CA LYS A 16 -6.04 -1.16 58.42
C LYS A 16 -5.21 -1.06 57.15
N GLU A 17 -5.66 -1.71 56.08
CA GLU A 17 -5.00 -1.58 54.79
C GLU A 17 -4.91 -0.07 54.49
N PRO A 18 -3.70 0.45 54.23
CA PRO A 18 -3.57 1.84 53.86
C PRO A 18 -4.34 2.02 52.55
N ARG A 19 -5.50 2.69 52.62
CA ARG A 19 -6.24 3.18 51.45
C ARG A 19 -5.25 3.96 50.60
N ARG A 20 -4.71 3.33 49.56
CA ARG A 20 -3.82 3.98 48.60
C ARG A 20 -4.64 5.11 47.96
N PRO A 21 -4.21 6.39 48.07
CA PRO A 21 -4.96 7.47 47.45
C PRO A 21 -4.98 7.25 45.94
N SER A 22 -6.13 7.54 45.32
CA SER A 22 -6.40 7.38 43.89
C SER A 22 -5.57 8.34 43.01
N ARG A 23 -4.24 8.16 42.98
CA ARG A 23 -3.34 8.85 42.03
C ARG A 23 -3.58 8.45 40.57
N HIS A 24 -4.38 7.42 40.32
CA HIS A 24 -4.69 6.89 38.99
C HIS A 24 -5.34 7.92 38.04
N GLY A 25 -6.11 8.90 38.54
CA GLY A 25 -6.75 9.91 37.67
C GLY A 25 -5.76 10.94 37.08
N ARG A 26 -4.79 11.40 37.88
CA ARG A 26 -3.77 12.37 37.44
C ARG A 26 -2.66 11.72 36.61
N LEU A 27 -2.30 10.47 36.91
CA LEU A 27 -1.34 9.69 36.12
C LEU A 27 -1.90 9.42 34.72
N ARG A 28 -3.18 9.05 34.59
CA ARG A 28 -3.84 8.90 33.28
C ARG A 28 -3.87 10.18 32.45
N ALA A 29 -4.17 11.34 33.05
CA ALA A 29 -4.16 12.61 32.31
C ALA A 29 -2.74 13.04 31.90
N ALA A 30 -1.72 12.72 32.70
CA ALA A 30 -0.33 12.94 32.33
C ALA A 30 0.11 12.01 31.19
N GLU A 31 -0.23 10.72 31.27
CA GLU A 31 0.03 9.71 30.23
C GLU A 31 -0.61 10.08 28.90
N VAL A 32 -1.86 10.55 28.90
CA VAL A 32 -2.56 11.01 27.69
C VAL A 32 -1.89 12.23 27.08
N ARG A 33 -1.43 13.21 27.88
CA ARG A 33 -0.71 14.39 27.37
C ARG A 33 0.64 14.01 26.76
N TRP A 34 1.38 13.10 27.37
CA TRP A 34 2.64 12.61 26.82
C TRP A 34 2.42 11.79 25.55
N GLY A 35 1.40 10.93 25.53
CA GLY A 35 0.97 10.21 24.32
C GLY A 35 0.59 11.17 23.19
N LEU A 36 -0.18 12.23 23.49
CA LEU A 36 -0.54 13.25 22.52
C LEU A 36 0.69 14.03 22.04
N ALA A 37 1.64 14.35 22.92
CA ALA A 37 2.87 15.02 22.53
C ALA A 37 3.73 14.18 21.57
N PHE A 38 3.75 12.85 21.72
CA PHE A 38 4.43 11.96 20.79
C PHE A 38 3.71 11.84 19.44
N ILE A 39 2.38 11.88 19.43
CA ILE A 39 1.57 11.78 18.20
C ILE A 39 1.50 13.13 17.47
N ALA A 40 1.56 14.25 18.19
CA ALA A 40 1.45 15.60 17.66
C ALA A 40 2.35 15.89 16.45
N PRO A 41 3.67 15.55 16.42
CA PRO A 41 4.49 15.80 15.25
C PRO A 41 4.04 14.99 14.03
N TYR A 42 3.60 13.74 14.20
CA TYR A 42 3.09 12.92 13.10
C TYR A 42 1.80 13.49 12.52
N VAL A 43 0.88 13.89 13.40
CA VAL A 43 -0.38 14.53 12.98
C VAL A 43 -0.11 15.87 12.30
N ALA A 44 0.81 16.68 12.83
CA ALA A 44 1.17 17.95 12.22
C ALA A 44 1.74 17.76 10.80
N VAL A 45 2.65 16.80 10.61
CA VAL A 45 3.19 16.46 9.28
C VAL A 45 2.09 15.94 8.35
N PHE A 46 1.21 15.04 8.84
CA PHE A 46 0.09 14.53 8.06
C PHE A 46 -0.87 15.65 7.63
N LEU A 47 -1.21 16.56 8.53
CA LEU A 47 -2.08 17.69 8.20
C LEU A 47 -1.42 18.64 7.20
N ALA A 48 -0.15 18.97 7.39
CA ALA A 48 0.57 19.91 6.54
C ALA A 48 0.85 19.36 5.14
N PHE A 49 1.21 18.08 5.00
CA PHE A 49 1.66 17.49 3.74
C PHE A 49 0.64 16.58 3.06
N VAL A 50 -0.41 16.15 3.76
CA VAL A 50 -1.49 15.36 3.16
C VAL A 50 -2.77 16.18 3.16
N VAL A 51 -3.29 16.58 4.31
CA VAL A 51 -4.62 17.22 4.35
C VAL A 51 -4.65 18.56 3.63
N HIS A 52 -3.65 19.42 3.85
CA HIS A 52 -3.58 20.74 3.21
C HIS A 52 -3.58 20.67 1.67
N PRO A 53 -2.67 19.92 0.99
CA PRO A 53 -2.69 19.87 -0.48
C PRO A 53 -3.95 19.24 -1.04
N TYR A 54 -4.50 18.19 -0.41
CA TYR A 54 -5.76 17.59 -0.87
C TYR A 54 -6.95 18.54 -0.72
N ALA A 55 -7.05 19.27 0.40
CA ALA A 55 -8.08 20.27 0.61
C ALA A 55 -7.99 21.39 -0.43
N TYR A 56 -6.77 21.84 -0.74
CA TYR A 56 -6.53 22.86 -1.75
C TYR A 56 -6.95 22.38 -3.16
N VAL A 57 -6.62 21.14 -3.53
CA VAL A 57 -7.03 20.56 -4.82
C VAL A 57 -8.55 20.43 -4.91
N LEU A 58 -9.23 19.99 -3.85
CA LEU A 58 -10.68 19.89 -3.83
C LEU A 58 -11.37 21.26 -3.93
N TRP A 59 -10.79 22.28 -3.30
CA TRP A 59 -11.29 23.65 -3.43
C TRP A 59 -11.14 24.17 -4.87
N MET A 60 -10.01 23.89 -5.52
CA MET A 60 -9.78 24.27 -6.93
C MET A 60 -10.69 23.47 -7.89
N ALA A 61 -10.92 22.20 -7.62
CA ALA A 61 -11.78 21.33 -8.43
C ALA A 61 -13.28 21.62 -8.26
N ALA A 62 -13.68 22.46 -7.31
CA ALA A 62 -15.09 22.73 -7.04
C ALA A 62 -15.78 23.57 -8.14
N ASP A 63 -15.03 24.17 -9.06
CA ASP A 63 -15.58 24.96 -10.17
C ASP A 63 -16.24 24.04 -11.23
N PRO A 64 -17.57 24.14 -11.46
CA PRO A 64 -18.27 23.29 -12.42
C PRO A 64 -17.81 23.46 -13.88
N SER A 65 -17.25 24.63 -14.22
CA SER A 65 -16.80 24.92 -15.59
C SER A 65 -15.66 24.00 -16.03
N LEU A 66 -14.77 23.64 -15.11
CA LEU A 66 -13.62 22.75 -15.37
C LEU A 66 -14.04 21.36 -15.87
N TYR A 67 -15.20 20.87 -15.43
CA TYR A 67 -15.70 19.56 -15.86
C TYR A 67 -16.29 19.58 -17.27
N ALA A 68 -16.90 20.70 -17.68
CA ALA A 68 -17.41 20.86 -19.04
C ALA A 68 -16.25 20.86 -20.05
N ASP A 69 -15.19 21.62 -19.75
CA ASP A 69 -13.99 21.69 -20.58
C ASP A 69 -13.27 20.32 -20.66
N LEU A 70 -13.24 19.57 -19.54
CA LEU A 70 -12.60 18.26 -19.48
C LEU A 70 -13.33 17.20 -20.33
N ILE A 71 -14.66 17.24 -20.37
CA ILE A 71 -15.47 16.30 -21.17
C ILE A 71 -15.38 16.61 -22.66
N ASP A 72 -15.23 17.89 -23.03
CA ASP A 72 -15.07 18.31 -24.43
C ASP A 72 -13.67 17.94 -25.00
N ASP A 73 -12.70 17.64 -24.13
CA ASP A 73 -11.39 17.17 -24.56
C ASP A 73 -11.46 15.77 -25.21
N ARG A 74 -10.98 15.71 -26.45
CA ARG A 74 -10.92 14.50 -27.27
C ARG A 74 -10.05 13.38 -26.67
N LEU A 75 -9.13 13.71 -25.77
CA LEU A 75 -8.23 12.75 -25.12
C LEU A 75 -8.78 12.20 -23.81
N PHE A 76 -9.71 12.90 -23.15
CA PHE A 76 -10.16 12.54 -21.81
C PHE A 76 -10.90 11.19 -21.81
N LEU A 77 -11.92 11.04 -22.65
CA LEU A 77 -12.71 9.80 -22.70
C LEU A 77 -11.90 8.57 -23.11
N PRO A 78 -11.05 8.59 -24.16
CA PRO A 78 -10.18 7.46 -24.48
C PRO A 78 -9.24 7.09 -23.33
N THR A 79 -8.63 8.08 -22.68
CA THR A 79 -7.70 7.85 -21.56
C THR A 79 -8.40 7.23 -20.35
N LEU A 80 -9.63 7.69 -20.06
CA LEU A 80 -10.47 7.14 -19.00
C LEU A 80 -10.83 5.68 -19.28
N VAL A 81 -11.26 5.36 -20.51
CA VAL A 81 -11.58 3.98 -20.91
C VAL A 81 -10.34 3.09 -20.83
N ASN A 82 -9.19 3.55 -21.33
CA ASN A 82 -7.94 2.79 -21.26
C ASN A 82 -7.55 2.50 -19.81
N THR A 83 -7.70 3.47 -18.92
CA THR A 83 -7.42 3.31 -17.49
C THR A 83 -8.39 2.31 -16.85
N LEU A 84 -9.68 2.40 -17.16
CA LEU A 84 -10.69 1.46 -16.67
C LEU A 84 -10.43 0.04 -17.20
N LEU A 85 -10.03 -0.12 -18.45
CA LEU A 85 -9.64 -1.41 -19.02
C LEU A 85 -8.36 -1.94 -18.36
N PHE A 86 -7.36 -1.10 -18.13
CA PHE A 86 -6.12 -1.48 -17.45
C PHE A 86 -6.38 -1.93 -16.01
N VAL A 87 -7.19 -1.20 -15.26
CA VAL A 87 -7.55 -1.56 -13.88
C VAL A 87 -8.47 -2.79 -13.88
N GLY A 88 -9.48 -2.81 -14.74
CA GLY A 88 -10.45 -3.89 -14.83
C GLY A 88 -9.85 -5.22 -15.28
N LEU A 89 -8.97 -5.21 -16.28
CA LEU A 89 -8.37 -6.43 -16.82
C LEU A 89 -6.97 -6.67 -16.26
N GLY A 90 -6.07 -5.68 -16.36
CA GLY A 90 -4.67 -5.81 -16.00
C GLY A 90 -4.45 -6.09 -14.51
N VAL A 91 -5.09 -5.32 -13.62
CA VAL A 91 -4.94 -5.53 -12.17
C VAL A 91 -5.57 -6.85 -11.75
N ASN A 92 -6.77 -7.18 -12.23
CA ASN A 92 -7.43 -8.45 -11.92
C ASN A 92 -6.64 -9.66 -12.42
N LEU A 93 -6.11 -9.59 -13.64
CA LEU A 93 -5.24 -10.64 -14.17
C LEU A 93 -3.98 -10.79 -13.32
N LYS A 94 -3.34 -9.69 -12.92
CA LYS A 94 -2.18 -9.72 -12.00
C LYS A 94 -2.53 -10.39 -10.67
N MET A 95 -3.68 -10.05 -10.09
CA MET A 95 -4.13 -10.67 -8.84
C MET A 95 -4.44 -12.15 -9.00
N PHE A 96 -5.09 -12.54 -10.11
CA PHE A 96 -5.36 -13.93 -10.42
C PHE A 96 -4.07 -14.75 -10.59
N LEU A 97 -3.10 -14.24 -11.36
CA LEU A 97 -1.79 -14.88 -11.50
C LEU A 97 -1.06 -14.97 -10.15
N ALA A 98 -1.12 -13.92 -9.33
CA ALA A 98 -0.51 -13.91 -8.01
C ALA A 98 -1.13 -14.96 -7.07
N LEU A 99 -2.45 -15.15 -7.12
CA LEU A 99 -3.15 -16.20 -6.37
C LEU A 99 -2.76 -17.60 -6.86
N LEU A 100 -2.68 -17.80 -8.18
CA LEU A 100 -2.25 -19.06 -8.77
C LEU A 100 -0.81 -19.41 -8.39
N LEU A 101 0.10 -18.44 -8.45
CA LEU A 101 1.50 -18.58 -8.01
C LEU A 101 1.59 -18.79 -6.49
N SER A 102 0.77 -18.08 -5.70
CA SER A 102 0.71 -18.27 -4.26
C SER A 102 0.36 -19.72 -3.93
N GLY A 103 -0.69 -20.27 -4.59
CA GLY A 103 -1.07 -21.68 -4.52
C GLY A 103 0.06 -22.64 -4.88
N PHE A 104 0.83 -22.33 -5.92
CA PHE A 104 1.99 -23.10 -6.33
C PHE A 104 3.12 -23.08 -5.27
N PHE A 105 3.28 -21.96 -4.54
CA PHE A 105 4.29 -21.78 -3.50
C PHE A 105 4.00 -22.49 -2.17
N LEU A 106 2.80 -23.04 -1.97
CA LEU A 106 2.52 -23.89 -0.79
C LEU A 106 3.28 -25.23 -0.82
N ARG A 107 3.82 -25.65 -1.98
CA ARG A 107 4.54 -26.93 -2.08
C ARG A 107 5.98 -26.78 -1.55
N PRO A 108 6.43 -27.59 -0.58
CA PRO A 108 7.75 -27.45 0.05
C PRO A 108 8.90 -28.05 -0.81
N ARG A 109 9.11 -27.56 -2.04
CA ARG A 109 10.25 -27.97 -2.90
C ARG A 109 11.36 -26.91 -2.90
N ARG A 110 12.63 -27.35 -2.93
CA ARG A 110 13.79 -26.44 -2.95
C ARG A 110 13.84 -25.53 -4.19
N TRP A 111 13.50 -26.05 -5.38
CA TRP A 111 13.44 -25.24 -6.61
C TRP A 111 12.40 -24.10 -6.56
N ILE A 112 11.34 -24.26 -5.77
CA ILE A 112 10.32 -23.21 -5.57
C ILE A 112 10.90 -22.02 -4.79
N ARG A 113 11.84 -22.26 -3.87
CA ARG A 113 12.52 -21.16 -3.15
C ARG A 113 13.34 -20.28 -4.08
N ILE A 114 14.00 -20.89 -5.07
CA ILE A 114 14.75 -20.14 -6.10
C ILE A 114 13.77 -19.35 -6.99
N LEU A 115 12.67 -19.97 -7.40
CA LEU A 115 11.63 -19.29 -8.20
C LEU A 115 11.03 -18.08 -7.48
N LEU A 116 10.79 -18.20 -6.17
CA LEU A 116 10.27 -17.11 -5.34
C LEU A 116 11.29 -15.96 -5.22
N ALA A 117 12.58 -16.26 -5.08
CA ALA A 117 13.62 -15.24 -5.09
C ALA A 117 13.68 -14.48 -6.42
N ILE A 118 13.58 -15.18 -7.55
CA ILE A 118 13.52 -14.58 -8.89
C ILE A 118 12.25 -13.73 -9.04
N TYR A 119 11.10 -14.19 -8.54
CA TYR A 119 9.82 -13.47 -8.63
C TYR A 119 9.80 -12.15 -7.85
N VAL A 120 10.48 -12.08 -6.70
CA VAL A 120 10.57 -10.85 -5.89
C VAL A 120 11.56 -9.85 -6.49
N LEU A 121 12.55 -10.33 -7.25
CA LEU A 121 13.64 -9.52 -7.83
C LEU A 121 13.14 -8.34 -8.69
N PRO A 122 12.13 -8.49 -9.57
CA PRO A 122 11.48 -7.39 -10.29
C PRO A 122 11.02 -6.22 -9.40
N TRP A 123 10.60 -6.49 -8.16
CA TRP A 123 10.06 -5.46 -7.27
C TRP A 123 11.12 -4.42 -6.83
N VAL A 124 12.41 -4.77 -6.93
CA VAL A 124 13.51 -3.90 -6.55
C VAL A 124 13.85 -2.87 -7.64
N PHE A 125 13.44 -3.11 -8.89
CA PHE A 125 13.72 -2.18 -9.99
C PHE A 125 12.81 -0.95 -9.93
N ALA A 126 13.41 0.24 -10.12
CA ALA A 126 12.65 1.47 -10.27
C ALA A 126 11.83 1.45 -11.58
N ALA A 127 10.54 1.77 -11.51
CA ALA A 127 9.65 1.73 -12.67
C ALA A 127 10.17 2.52 -13.88
N ALA A 128 10.81 3.67 -13.63
CA ALA A 128 11.44 4.48 -14.67
C ALA A 128 12.56 3.72 -15.40
N GLN A 129 13.37 2.94 -14.68
CA GLN A 129 14.44 2.13 -15.27
C GLN A 129 13.87 1.01 -16.13
N THR A 130 12.85 0.31 -15.62
CA THR A 130 12.16 -0.73 -16.37
C THR A 130 11.54 -0.19 -17.67
N CYS A 131 10.87 0.98 -17.59
CA CYS A 131 10.30 1.65 -18.77
C CYS A 131 11.38 1.99 -19.81
N LEU A 132 12.51 2.53 -19.37
CA LEU A 132 13.64 2.85 -20.25
C LEU A 132 14.22 1.58 -20.88
N SER A 133 14.39 0.49 -20.12
CA SER A 133 14.85 -0.79 -20.66
C SER A 133 13.92 -1.29 -21.77
N PHE A 134 12.60 -1.24 -21.57
CA PHE A 134 11.63 -1.61 -22.61
C PHE A 134 11.69 -0.67 -23.81
N HIS A 135 11.84 0.64 -23.58
CA HIS A 135 11.97 1.61 -24.66
C HIS A 135 13.13 1.30 -25.60
N TRP A 136 14.33 1.05 -25.06
CA TRP A 136 15.50 0.69 -25.86
C TRP A 136 15.38 -0.69 -26.51
N MET A 137 14.69 -1.63 -25.86
CA MET A 137 14.47 -2.96 -26.43
C MET A 137 13.52 -2.93 -27.64
N LEU A 138 12.59 -1.95 -27.65
CA LEU A 138 11.51 -1.78 -28.63
C LEU A 138 11.72 -0.58 -29.58
N ILE A 139 12.92 -0.01 -29.64
CA ILE A 139 13.20 1.13 -30.53
C ILE A 139 13.44 0.62 -31.96
N GLY A 140 12.61 1.05 -32.91
CA GLY A 140 12.62 0.56 -34.30
C GLY A 140 13.93 0.85 -35.03
N GLU A 141 14.45 -0.16 -35.75
CA GLU A 141 15.72 -0.27 -36.51
C GLU A 141 16.93 -0.87 -35.75
N GLN A 142 17.04 -0.69 -34.43
CA GLN A 142 18.19 -1.19 -33.63
C GLN A 142 17.77 -1.94 -32.35
N GLY A 143 16.47 -2.09 -32.13
CA GLY A 143 15.91 -2.79 -30.98
C GLY A 143 16.19 -4.28 -31.01
N LEU A 144 16.46 -4.85 -29.83
CA LEU A 144 16.71 -6.28 -29.65
C LEU A 144 15.52 -7.13 -30.11
N VAL A 145 14.28 -6.65 -29.93
CA VAL A 145 13.07 -7.37 -30.35
C VAL A 145 12.95 -7.43 -31.87
N ASP A 146 13.17 -6.31 -32.56
CA ASP A 146 13.03 -6.25 -34.02
C ASP A 146 14.15 -7.05 -34.72
N GLY A 147 15.37 -7.03 -34.18
CA GLY A 147 16.46 -7.89 -34.65
C GLY A 147 16.17 -9.38 -34.48
N LEU A 148 15.57 -9.79 -33.36
CA LEU A 148 15.13 -11.18 -33.14
C LEU A 148 13.98 -11.58 -34.06
N LEU A 149 12.99 -10.71 -34.26
CA LEU A 149 11.86 -10.95 -35.16
C LEU A 149 12.33 -11.11 -36.62
N LEU A 150 13.27 -10.27 -37.06
CA LEU A 150 13.84 -10.35 -38.39
C LEU A 150 14.63 -11.66 -38.59
N GLN A 151 15.43 -12.08 -37.59
CA GLN A 151 16.23 -13.31 -37.69
C GLN A 151 15.41 -14.60 -37.62
N LEU A 152 14.36 -14.63 -36.80
CA LEU A 152 13.53 -15.83 -36.59
C LEU A 152 12.38 -15.94 -37.59
N PHE A 153 11.76 -14.82 -37.97
CA PHE A 153 10.52 -14.79 -38.73
C PHE A 153 10.61 -13.99 -40.04
N GLY A 154 11.70 -13.25 -40.28
CA GLY A 154 11.89 -12.46 -41.51
C GLY A 154 10.95 -11.26 -41.63
N ILE A 155 10.36 -10.81 -40.53
CA ILE A 155 9.40 -9.69 -40.49
C ILE A 155 10.14 -8.44 -40.00
N GLU A 156 10.03 -7.33 -40.75
CA GLU A 156 10.48 -6.03 -40.28
C GLU A 156 9.60 -5.57 -39.10
N GLY A 157 10.23 -5.32 -37.96
CA GLY A 157 9.53 -4.94 -36.73
C GLY A 157 8.72 -3.66 -36.89
N PRO A 158 7.44 -3.62 -36.43
CA PRO A 158 6.64 -2.41 -36.51
C PRO A 158 7.15 -1.33 -35.55
N ILE A 159 6.88 -0.06 -35.84
CA ILE A 159 7.19 1.04 -34.92
C ILE A 159 6.25 0.97 -33.71
N TRP A 160 6.68 0.29 -32.65
CA TRP A 160 5.88 -0.05 -31.46
C TRP A 160 5.25 1.17 -30.77
N PHE A 161 5.96 2.29 -30.70
CA PHE A 161 5.52 3.49 -29.97
C PHE A 161 4.65 4.46 -30.77
N ASN A 162 4.39 4.23 -32.07
CA ASN A 162 3.68 5.18 -32.92
C ASN A 162 2.22 4.76 -33.23
N GLY A 163 1.87 3.49 -32.96
CA GLY A 163 0.55 2.94 -33.22
C GLY A 163 -0.40 3.03 -32.02
N ARG A 164 -1.58 3.63 -32.19
CA ARG A 164 -2.64 3.73 -31.17
C ARG A 164 -3.13 2.35 -30.64
N TRP A 165 -2.88 1.28 -31.39
CA TRP A 165 -3.26 -0.11 -31.06
C TRP A 165 -2.12 -0.93 -30.45
N LEU A 166 -0.87 -0.47 -30.55
CA LEU A 166 0.32 -1.16 -30.04
C LEU A 166 0.69 -0.70 -28.61
N GLY A 167 0.12 0.43 -28.15
CA GLY A 167 0.33 1.00 -26.82
C GLY A 167 -0.78 0.71 -25.80
N LEU A 168 -1.71 -0.22 -26.10
CA LEU A 168 -2.68 -0.78 -25.16
C LEU A 168 -2.16 -2.12 -24.62
#